data_AF-A0A819NIV4-F1
#
_entry.id   AF-A0A819NIV4-F1
#
_cell.length_a   1.000
_cell.length_b   1.000
_cell.length_c   1.000
_cell.angle_alpha   90.00
_cell.angle_beta   90.00
_cell.angle_gamma   90.00
#
_symmetry.space_group_name_H-M   'P 1'
#
loop_
_entity.id
_entity.type
_entity.pdbx_description
1 polymer ?
#
loop_
_entity_poly.entity_id
_entity_poly.type
_entity_poly.pdbx_seq_one_letter_code
_entity_poly.pdbx_strand_id
1 'polypeptide(L)'
;MLNFRTGNLQVCRICYSTGDLQSLIAPCQCSGTMGILHQNCLERWLEISNTTKCEICQHEYEVIRYPKSLFYFLRNPLHPSDIRYLINDIILFIFLTTIIS
;
A
#
# COMPACT_ATOMS: atom_id res chain seq x y z
N MET A 1 1.96 -12.89 -29.42
CA MET A 1 2.89 -13.04 -28.28
C MET A 1 3.50 -11.66 -28.02
N LEU A 2 3.01 -10.93 -27.02
CA LEU A 2 3.53 -9.58 -26.76
C LEU A 2 4.90 -9.69 -26.11
N ASN A 3 5.91 -9.28 -26.88
CA ASN A 3 7.29 -9.08 -26.45
C ASN A 3 7.33 -7.98 -25.38
N PHE A 4 7.45 -8.34 -24.12
CA PHE A 4 7.92 -7.40 -23.11
C PHE A 4 9.44 -7.39 -23.14
N ARG A 5 10.01 -6.35 -23.76
CA ARG A 5 11.39 -5.96 -23.52
C ARG A 5 11.52 -5.68 -22.02
N THR A 6 12.25 -6.52 -21.30
CA THR A 6 12.73 -6.25 -19.94
C THR A 6 13.78 -5.13 -19.99
N GLY A 7 13.31 -3.90 -20.17
CA GLY A 7 14.11 -2.69 -19.99
C GLY A 7 13.68 -2.00 -18.71
N ASN A 8 14.34 -2.30 -17.59
CA ASN A 8 14.46 -1.51 -16.34
C ASN A 8 13.27 -0.59 -15.93
N LEU A 9 12.02 -1.00 -16.13
CA LEU A 9 10.87 -0.31 -15.55
C LEU A 9 10.76 -0.78 -14.11
N GLN A 10 11.23 0.05 -13.17
CA GLN A 10 11.07 -0.16 -11.74
C GLN A 10 9.58 -0.05 -11.40
N VAL A 11 8.99 -1.18 -11.00
CA VAL A 11 7.57 -1.30 -10.63
C VAL A 11 7.49 -1.47 -9.13
N CYS A 12 6.57 -0.76 -8.47
CA CYS A 12 6.31 -0.97 -7.05
C CYS A 12 5.70 -2.37 -6.80
N ARG A 13 6.29 -3.15 -5.89
CA ARG A 13 5.82 -4.53 -5.59
C ARG A 13 4.41 -4.61 -4.98
N ILE A 14 3.92 -3.51 -4.39
CA ILE A 14 2.61 -3.46 -3.69
C ILE A 14 1.49 -3.05 -4.66
N CYS A 15 1.67 -1.96 -5.40
CA CYS A 15 0.62 -1.43 -6.28
C CYS A 15 0.79 -1.85 -7.75
N TYR A 16 1.90 -2.49 -8.10
CA TYR A 16 2.23 -2.92 -9.47
C TYR A 16 2.19 -1.80 -10.52
N SER A 17 2.26 -0.54 -10.10
CA SER A 17 2.33 0.64 -10.95
C SER A 17 3.77 1.14 -11.08
N THR A 18 4.11 1.64 -12.28
CA THR A 18 5.33 2.41 -12.57
C THR A 18 5.06 3.92 -12.54
N GLY A 19 3.79 4.32 -12.53
CA GLY A 19 3.35 5.69 -12.69
C GLY A 19 2.91 6.25 -11.36
N ASP A 20 3.82 6.94 -10.68
CA ASP A 20 3.50 7.94 -9.66
C ASP A 20 4.63 8.96 -9.60
N LEU A 21 4.31 10.22 -9.30
CA LEU A 21 5.27 11.31 -9.02
C LEU A 21 6.07 11.08 -7.72
N GLN A 22 5.86 9.95 -7.05
CA GLN A 22 6.46 9.61 -5.78
C GLN A 22 7.74 8.80 -5.98
N SER A 23 8.73 9.06 -5.15
CA SER A 23 10.02 8.36 -5.20
C SER A 23 9.85 6.87 -4.92
N LEU A 24 10.18 6.04 -5.92
CA LEU A 24 10.49 4.63 -5.72
C LEU A 24 11.72 4.52 -4.83
N ILE A 25 11.64 3.71 -3.79
CA ILE A 25 12.68 3.47 -2.80
C ILE A 25 13.01 1.98 -2.74
N ALA A 26 14.25 1.67 -2.32
CA ALA A 26 14.71 0.32 -2.05
C ALA A 26 15.04 0.16 -0.55
N PRO A 27 14.01 0.07 0.32
CA PRO A 27 14.18 0.15 1.78
C PRO A 27 14.72 -1.16 2.40
N CYS A 28 14.91 -2.21 1.61
CA CYS A 28 15.43 -3.49 2.08
C CYS A 28 16.37 -4.13 1.05
N GLN A 29 17.07 -5.17 1.48
CA GLN A 29 18.06 -5.89 0.67
C GLN A 29 17.44 -6.94 -0.27
N CYS A 30 16.15 -6.84 -0.58
CA CYS A 30 15.51 -7.76 -1.51
C CYS A 30 15.98 -7.48 -2.95
N SER A 31 16.38 -8.53 -3.66
CA SER A 31 16.86 -8.42 -5.04
C SER A 31 15.73 -8.12 -6.03
N GLY A 32 16.03 -7.31 -7.05
CA GLY A 32 15.12 -7.02 -8.16
C GLY A 32 13.88 -6.21 -7.75
N THR A 33 12.74 -6.49 -8.39
CA THR A 33 11.47 -5.78 -8.16
C THR A 33 10.90 -5.97 -6.75
N MET A 34 11.33 -7.01 -6.03
CA MET A 34 10.86 -7.29 -4.65
C MET A 34 11.40 -6.29 -3.62
N GLY A 35 12.49 -5.60 -3.95
CA GLY A 35 13.03 -4.49 -3.15
C GLY A 35 12.45 -3.13 -3.52
N ILE A 36 11.72 -2.99 -4.63
CA ILE A 36 11.27 -1.71 -5.14
C ILE A 36 9.84 -1.40 -4.67
N LEU A 37 9.69 -0.29 -3.96
CA LEU A 37 8.42 0.13 -3.35
C LEU A 37 8.24 1.65 -3.50
N HIS A 38 7.00 2.13 -3.62
CA HIS A 38 6.73 3.55 -3.36
C HIS A 38 6.81 3.82 -1.86
N GLN A 39 7.28 5.01 -1.48
CA GLN A 39 7.31 5.44 -0.08
C GLN A 39 5.93 5.32 0.58
N ASN A 40 4.86 5.83 -0.04
CA ASN A 40 3.51 5.74 0.52
C ASN A 40 3.00 4.30 0.63
N CYS A 41 3.35 3.43 -0.34
CA CYS A 41 2.98 2.02 -0.27
C CYS A 41 3.68 1.32 0.90
N LEU A 42 4.96 1.61 1.13
CA LEU A 42 5.70 1.09 2.28
C LEU A 42 5.11 1.59 3.60
N GLU A 43 4.94 2.91 3.76
CA GLU A 43 4.38 3.50 4.99
C GLU A 43 3.06 2.84 5.37
N ARG A 44 2.15 2.74 4.41
CA ARG A 44 0.85 2.12 4.60
C ARG A 44 0.94 0.62 4.89
N TRP A 45 1.84 -0.08 4.22
CA TRP A 45 2.10 -1.48 4.51
C TRP A 45 2.53 -1.68 5.96
N LEU A 46 3.44 -0.84 6.46
CA LEU A 46 3.91 -0.90 7.85
C LEU A 46 2.80 -0.55 8.86
N GLU A 47 1.87 0.33 8.48
CA GLU A 47 0.68 0.65 9.30
C GLU A 47 -0.28 -0.53 9.42
N ILE A 48 -0.57 -1.21 8.30
CA ILE A 48 -1.52 -2.33 8.26
C ILE A 48 -0.92 -3.59 8.89
N SER A 49 0.33 -3.89 8.55
CA SER A 49 1.03 -5.09 9.02
C SER A 49 1.57 -4.96 10.45
N ASN A 50 1.60 -3.74 11.00
CA ASN A 50 2.18 -3.41 12.29
C ASN A 50 3.62 -3.94 12.49
N THR A 51 4.37 -4.13 11.40
CA THR A 51 5.78 -4.55 11.44
C THR A 51 6.71 -3.40 11.06
N THR A 52 7.98 -3.49 11.45
CA THR A 52 9.08 -2.62 11.04
C THR A 52 10.12 -3.37 10.21
N LYS A 53 9.85 -4.63 9.85
CA LYS A 53 10.79 -5.49 9.14
C LYS A 53 10.22 -5.95 7.81
N CYS A 54 11.10 -6.16 6.84
CA CYS A 54 10.72 -6.78 5.59
C CYS A 54 10.30 -8.22 5.81
N GLU A 55 9.10 -8.61 5.35
CA GLU A 55 8.58 -9.97 5.50
C GLU A 55 9.43 -11.03 4.78
N ILE A 56 10.18 -10.64 3.74
CA ILE A 56 10.96 -11.56 2.90
C ILE A 56 12.37 -11.74 3.46
N CYS A 57 13.13 -10.65 3.57
CA CYS A 57 14.54 -10.69 3.99
C CYS A 57 14.75 -10.39 5.46
N GLN A 58 13.70 -10.08 6.23
CA GLN A 58 13.74 -9.77 7.66
C GLN A 58 14.63 -8.57 8.04
N HIS A 59 15.08 -7.80 7.05
CA HIS A 59 15.81 -6.55 7.25
C HIS A 59 14.90 -5.51 7.90
N GLU A 60 15.41 -4.80 8.89
CA GLU A 60 14.70 -3.73 9.59
C GLU A 60 14.68 -2.47 8.73
N TYR A 61 13.50 -1.89 8.55
CA TYR A 61 13.34 -0.67 7.80
C TYR A 61 13.77 0.54 8.64
N GLU A 62 14.59 1.43 8.07
CA GLU A 62 14.96 2.69 8.69
C GLU A 62 13.81 3.71 8.56
N VAL A 63 12.81 3.61 9.44
CA VAL A 63 11.61 4.47 9.42
C VAL A 63 11.42 5.22 10.72
N ILE A 64 11.07 6.51 10.62
CA ILE A 64 10.65 7.32 11.77
C ILE A 64 9.12 7.42 11.76
N ARG A 65 8.47 6.98 12.83
CA ARG A 65 7.00 7.06 12.98
C ARG A 65 6.62 8.39 13.59
N TYR A 66 5.91 9.22 12.83
CA TYR A 66 5.29 10.44 13.32
C TYR A 66 3.81 10.21 13.58
N PRO A 67 3.24 10.69 14.70
CA PRO A 67 1.81 10.61 14.93
C PRO A 67 1.08 11.36 13.80
N LYS A 68 0.26 10.62 13.05
CA LYS A 68 -0.57 11.20 11.99
C LYS A 68 -1.73 11.94 12.63
N SER A 69 -1.79 13.25 12.42
CA SER A 69 -2.93 14.06 12.88
C SER A 69 -4.19 13.72 12.08
N LEU A 70 -5.37 14.02 12.63
CA LEU A 70 -6.65 13.83 11.92
C LEU A 70 -6.65 14.50 10.54
N PHE A 71 -6.00 15.67 10.40
CA PHE A 71 -5.85 16.36 9.11
C PHE A 71 -5.04 15.56 8.08
N TYR A 72 -4.07 14.75 8.48
CA TYR A 72 -3.34 13.86 7.57
C TYR A 72 -4.27 12.79 6.97
N PHE A 73 -5.15 12.22 7.79
CA PHE A 73 -6.14 11.24 7.35
C PHE A 73 -7.17 11.87 6.41
N LEU A 74 -7.61 13.09 6.71
CA LEU A 74 -8.53 13.84 5.83
C LEU A 74 -7.89 14.21 4.49
N ARG A 75 -6.57 14.42 4.44
CA ARG A 75 -5.85 14.88 3.24
C ARG A 75 -5.37 13.76 2.33
N ASN A 76 -5.10 12.57 2.86
CA ASN A 76 -4.67 11.42 2.06
C ASN A 76 -5.88 10.51 1.83
N PRO A 77 -6.57 10.61 0.68
CA PRO A 77 -7.69 9.72 0.41
C PRO A 77 -7.21 8.27 0.44
N LEU A 78 -7.97 7.43 1.13
CA LEU A 78 -7.80 6.00 1.18
C LEU A 78 -7.55 5.44 -0.22
N HIS A 79 -6.59 4.51 -0.33
CA HIS A 79 -6.33 3.82 -1.59
C HIS A 79 -7.64 3.23 -2.12
N PRO A 80 -7.90 3.26 -3.45
CA PRO A 80 -9.18 2.83 -4.04
C PRO A 80 -9.66 1.44 -3.63
N SER A 81 -8.73 0.56 -3.22
CA SER A 81 -9.03 -0.78 -2.71
C SER A 81 -9.77 -0.77 -1.38
N ASP A 82 -9.50 0.18 -0.47
CA ASP A 82 -10.15 0.22 0.85
C ASP A 82 -11.60 0.70 0.77
N ILE A 83 -11.86 1.61 -0.16
CA ILE A 83 -13.20 2.15 -0.39
C ILE A 83 -14.16 1.02 -0.77
N ARG A 84 -13.69 0.00 -1.50
CA ARG A 84 -14.50 -1.17 -1.86
C ARG A 84 -14.92 -1.99 -0.64
N TYR A 85 -14.04 -2.15 0.35
CA TYR A 85 -14.37 -2.85 1.60
C TYR A 85 -15.36 -2.04 2.44
N LEU A 86 -15.14 -0.73 2.56
CA LEU A 86 -16.06 0.16 3.27
C LEU A 86 -17.46 0.21 2.64
N ILE A 87 -17.54 0.23 1.31
CA ILE A 87 -18.81 0.15 0.58
C ILE A 87 -19.49 -1.19 0.84
N ASN A 88 -18.74 -2.30 0.80
CA ASN A 88 -19.28 -3.63 1.07
C ASN A 88 -19.86 -3.74 2.50
N ASP A 89 -19.18 -3.18 3.49
CA ASP A 89 -19.66 -3.16 4.87
C ASP A 89 -20.92 -2.29 5.01
N ILE A 90 -20.95 -1.09 4.42
CA ILE A 90 -22.13 -0.21 4.44
C ILE A 90 -23.33 -0.90 3.78
N ILE A 91 -23.11 -1.57 2.65
CA ILE A 91 -24.14 -2.34 1.95
C ILE A 91 -24.68 -3.46 2.85
N LEU A 92 -23.80 -4.20 3.53
CA LEU A 92 -24.19 -5.25 4.47
C LEU A 92 -25.01 -4.69 5.64
N PHE A 93 -24.60 -3.57 6.22
CA PHE A 93 -25.36 -2.90 7.28
C PHE A 93 -26.74 -2.45 6.81
N ILE A 94 -26.85 -1.84 5.63
CA ILE A 94 -28.14 -1.42 5.06
C ILE A 94 -29.04 -2.65 4.86
N PHE A 95 -28.54 -3.71 4.22
CA PHE A 95 -29.31 -4.94 4.02
C PHE A 95 -29.80 -5.56 5.33
N LEU A 96 -28.94 -5.63 6.35
CA LEU A 96 -29.31 -6.14 7.66
C LEU A 96 -30.38 -5.27 8.34
N THR A 97 -30.27 -3.95 8.27
CA THR A 97 -31.28 -3.03 8.85
C THR A 97 -32.63 -3.09 8.14
N THR A 98 -32.65 -3.34 6.82
CA THR A 98 -33.89 -3.47 6.04
C THR A 98 -34.58 -4.83 6.14
N ILE A 99 -33.87 -5.87 6.60
CA ILE A 99 -34.42 -7.23 6.79
C ILE A 99 -34.96 -7.40 8.23
N ILE A 100 -34.43 -6.63 9.18
CA ILE A 100 -34.80 -6.69 10.61
C ILE A 100 -35.96 -5.72 10.95
N SER A 101 -36.29 -4.78 10.06
CA SER A 101 -37.42 -3.84 10.20
C SER A 101 -38.56 -4.15 9.23
#